data_AF-A0A919M7N9-F1
#
_entry.id   AF-A0A919M7N9-F1
#
_cell.length_a   1.000
_cell.length_b   1.000
_cell.length_c   1.000
_cell.angle_alpha   90.00
_cell.angle_beta   90.00
_cell.angle_gamma   90.00
#
_symmetry.space_group_name_H-M   'P 1'
#
loop_
_entity.id
_entity.type
_entity.pdbx_description
1 polymer ?
#
loop_
_entity_poly.entity_id
_entity_poly.type
_entity_poly.pdbx_seq_one_letter_code
_entity_poly.pdbx_strand_id
1 'polypeptide(L)'
;MLTDRDRTLLAPHLPLLRKARAELTAARQALTEAEQQVGESRTGTDWRDRTFGGLFSVDEGRARRFRAARRAHKAAQSSVEAAAKRYVKYSVRIDELLEPLLSRDDLAFRELLAALKECDKALRSVESMRDHIRSALTKPSQNARRTNAAKESDTWHEAEFARRRFDELVAEVQQSVPRLRRVLSQTARAVAETTGGRPPTVPHLDSSLLNRRGRAAEQPLRALQRRLETVVQEVAGWRTQVDAARKAALRAAEESL
;
A
#
# COMPACT_ATOMS: atom_id res chain seq x y z
N MET A 1 7.46 28.91 -5.50
CA MET A 1 8.94 28.96 -5.47
C MET A 1 9.36 29.01 -4.01
N LEU A 2 10.33 28.19 -3.60
CA LEU A 2 10.80 28.13 -2.21
C LEU A 2 11.37 29.48 -1.78
N THR A 3 10.97 29.97 -0.61
CA THR A 3 11.48 31.24 -0.06
C THR A 3 12.91 31.08 0.45
N ASP A 4 13.65 32.18 0.62
CA ASP A 4 15.01 32.12 1.17
C ASP A 4 15.04 31.54 2.59
N ARG A 5 13.98 31.79 3.39
CA ARG A 5 13.81 31.15 4.70
C ARG A 5 13.74 29.63 4.56
N ASP A 6 13.00 29.12 3.58
CA ASP A 6 12.84 27.68 3.37
C ASP A 6 14.14 27.03 2.89
N ARG A 7 14.89 27.72 2.04
CA ARG A 7 16.24 27.31 1.62
C ARG A 7 17.19 27.21 2.81
N THR A 8 17.16 28.17 3.74
CA THR A 8 17.99 28.09 4.96
C THR A 8 17.62 26.92 5.87
N LEU A 9 16.34 26.52 5.92
CA LEU A 9 15.90 25.34 6.68
C LEU A 9 16.37 24.02 6.05
N LEU A 10 16.45 23.96 4.72
CA LEU A 10 16.87 22.77 3.97
C LEU A 10 18.40 22.64 3.83
N ALA A 11 19.11 23.78 3.81
CA ALA A 11 20.56 23.87 3.63
C ALA A 11 21.40 22.88 4.47
N PRO A 12 21.14 22.64 5.78
CA PRO A 12 21.94 21.69 6.55
C PRO A 12 21.69 20.21 6.16
N HIS A 13 20.55 19.89 5.55
CA HIS A 13 20.14 18.52 5.26
C HIS A 13 20.54 18.05 3.85
N LEU A 14 20.56 18.97 2.87
CA LEU A 14 21.00 18.67 1.50
C LEU A 14 22.40 18.04 1.39
N PRO A 15 23.47 18.54 2.05
CA PRO A 15 24.79 17.92 1.96
C PRO A 15 24.81 16.51 2.57
N LEU A 16 24.03 16.25 3.62
CA LEU A 16 23.90 14.92 4.22
C LEU A 16 23.24 13.93 3.26
N LEU A 17 22.21 14.37 2.54
CA LEU A 17 21.56 13.54 1.53
C LEU A 17 22.48 13.28 0.34
N ARG A 18 23.16 14.31 -0.18
CA ARG A 18 24.13 14.18 -1.28
C ARG A 18 25.27 13.22 -0.90
N LYS A 19 25.78 13.32 0.33
CA LYS A 19 26.78 12.38 0.86
C LYS A 19 26.23 10.95 0.94
N ALA A 20 25.03 10.76 1.49
CA ALA A 20 24.42 9.43 1.58
C ALA A 20 24.12 8.81 0.21
N ARG A 21 23.76 9.64 -0.79
CA ARG A 21 23.58 9.21 -2.19
C ARG A 21 24.90 8.75 -2.78
N ALA A 22 25.98 9.51 -2.58
CA ALA A 22 27.33 9.14 -3.02
C ALA A 22 27.83 7.84 -2.35
N GLU A 23 27.59 7.68 -1.06
CA GLU A 23 27.89 6.44 -0.32
C GLU A 23 27.11 5.24 -0.89
N LEU A 24 25.82 5.42 -1.21
CA LEU A 24 25.00 4.36 -1.80
C LEU A 24 25.46 3.99 -3.20
N THR A 25 25.82 4.96 -4.05
CA THR A 25 26.34 4.68 -5.39
C THR A 25 27.68 3.96 -5.33
N ALA A 26 28.58 4.38 -4.44
CA ALA A 26 29.88 3.71 -4.24
C ALA A 26 29.68 2.28 -3.71
N ALA A 27 28.78 2.07 -2.75
CA ALA A 27 28.48 0.73 -2.24
C ALA A 27 27.89 -0.19 -3.33
N ARG A 28 27.04 0.34 -4.22
CA ARG A 28 26.49 -0.42 -5.35
C ARG A 28 27.58 -0.80 -6.37
N GLN A 29 28.48 0.13 -6.68
CA GLN A 29 29.63 -0.16 -7.55
C GLN A 29 30.53 -1.25 -6.94
N ALA A 30 30.84 -1.15 -5.64
CA ALA A 30 31.61 -2.17 -4.94
C ALA A 30 30.89 -3.54 -4.92
N LEU A 31 29.55 -3.56 -4.83
CA LEU A 31 28.78 -4.80 -4.95
C LEU A 31 28.89 -5.40 -6.35
N THR A 32 28.76 -4.59 -7.41
CA THR A 32 28.90 -5.07 -8.79
C THR A 32 30.30 -5.60 -9.08
N GLU A 33 31.34 -4.97 -8.55
CA GLU A 33 32.72 -5.47 -8.64
C GLU A 33 32.89 -6.79 -7.88
N ALA A 34 32.30 -6.90 -6.68
CA ALA A 34 32.34 -8.14 -5.91
C ALA A 34 31.55 -9.28 -6.59
N GLU A 35 30.44 -8.98 -7.26
CA GLU A 35 29.68 -9.94 -8.08
C GLU A 35 30.51 -10.45 -9.26
N GLN A 36 31.23 -9.55 -9.95
CA GLN A 36 32.15 -9.91 -11.02
C GLN A 36 33.29 -10.82 -10.49
N GLN A 37 33.92 -10.45 -9.38
CA GLN A 37 34.98 -11.26 -8.76
C GLN A 37 34.50 -12.66 -8.34
N VAL A 38 33.27 -12.76 -7.84
CA VAL A 38 32.64 -14.07 -7.54
C VAL A 38 32.38 -14.86 -8.82
N GLY A 39 31.91 -14.20 -9.89
CA GLY A 39 31.69 -14.81 -11.21
C GLY A 39 32.98 -15.35 -11.83
N GLU A 40 34.04 -14.56 -11.85
CA GLU A 40 35.38 -14.95 -12.35
C GLU A 40 36.00 -16.06 -11.50
N SER A 41 35.80 -16.02 -10.18
CA SER A 41 36.23 -17.11 -9.29
C SER A 41 35.42 -18.40 -9.49
N ARG A 42 34.26 -18.33 -10.17
CA ARG A 42 33.38 -19.46 -10.46
C ARG A 42 33.76 -20.18 -11.76
N THR A 43 34.37 -19.49 -12.71
CA THR A 43 34.91 -20.10 -13.94
C THR A 43 36.19 -20.87 -13.62
N GLY A 44 36.07 -22.19 -13.46
CA GLY A 44 37.20 -23.08 -13.14
C GLY A 44 37.21 -23.68 -11.72
N THR A 45 36.12 -23.49 -10.95
CA THR A 45 35.88 -24.22 -9.68
C THR A 45 34.95 -25.42 -9.89
N ASP A 46 35.31 -26.54 -9.26
CA ASP A 46 34.52 -27.77 -9.31
C ASP A 46 33.13 -27.54 -8.70
N TRP A 47 32.12 -28.30 -9.13
CA TRP A 47 30.76 -28.15 -8.59
C TRP A 47 30.74 -28.37 -7.07
N ARG A 48 31.66 -29.19 -6.53
CA ARG A 48 31.90 -29.43 -5.11
C ARG A 48 32.31 -28.17 -4.35
N ASP A 49 33.16 -27.34 -4.95
CA ASP A 49 33.57 -26.07 -4.34
C ASP A 49 32.43 -25.06 -4.34
N ARG A 50 31.57 -25.12 -5.35
CA ARG A 50 30.37 -24.28 -5.46
C ARG A 50 29.32 -24.66 -4.43
N THR A 51 29.08 -25.95 -4.19
CA THR A 51 28.08 -26.43 -3.22
C THR A 51 28.58 -26.38 -1.78
N PHE A 52 29.83 -26.75 -1.51
CA PHE A 52 30.38 -26.85 -0.15
C PHE A 52 31.34 -25.71 0.23
N GLY A 53 31.47 -24.68 -0.60
CA GLY A 53 32.28 -23.50 -0.28
C GLY A 53 33.78 -23.78 -0.24
N GLY A 54 34.26 -24.74 -1.02
CA GLY A 54 35.68 -25.09 -1.13
C GLY A 54 36.23 -25.94 0.03
N LEU A 55 35.36 -26.57 0.83
CA LEU A 55 35.78 -27.43 1.96
C LEU A 55 36.46 -28.74 1.51
N PHE A 56 36.19 -29.16 0.27
CA PHE A 56 36.70 -30.41 -0.33
C PHE A 56 37.46 -30.15 -1.64
N SER A 57 38.00 -28.94 -1.80
CA SER A 57 38.74 -28.57 -3.00
C SER A 57 40.06 -29.34 -3.09
N VAL A 58 40.39 -29.81 -4.28
CA VAL A 58 41.73 -30.36 -4.60
C VAL A 58 42.76 -29.22 -4.72
N ASP A 59 42.30 -27.99 -4.97
CA ASP A 59 43.13 -26.78 -5.08
C ASP A 59 42.75 -25.77 -3.98
N GLU A 60 43.51 -25.80 -2.88
CA GLU A 60 43.24 -24.98 -1.70
C GLU A 60 43.41 -23.47 -1.97
N GLY A 61 44.31 -23.09 -2.89
CA GLY A 61 44.52 -21.70 -3.29
C GLY A 61 43.28 -21.12 -3.98
N ARG A 62 42.67 -21.89 -4.89
CA ARG A 62 41.41 -21.53 -5.56
C ARG A 62 40.25 -21.43 -4.58
N ALA A 63 40.14 -22.39 -3.66
CA ALA A 63 39.11 -22.39 -2.61
C ALA A 63 39.23 -21.19 -1.65
N ARG A 64 40.46 -20.77 -1.32
CA ARG A 64 40.70 -19.56 -0.50
C ARG A 64 40.25 -18.30 -1.24
N ARG A 65 40.58 -18.16 -2.53
CA ARG A 65 40.14 -17.02 -3.37
C ARG A 65 38.61 -16.96 -3.47
N PHE A 66 37.94 -18.09 -3.72
CA PHE A 66 36.48 -18.14 -3.79
C PHE A 66 35.81 -17.79 -2.46
N ARG A 67 36.33 -18.27 -1.33
CA ARG A 67 35.84 -17.89 0.01
C ARG A 67 36.05 -16.40 0.28
N ALA A 68 37.20 -15.84 -0.10
CA ALA A 68 37.47 -14.41 0.01
C ALA A 68 36.49 -13.59 -0.82
N ALA A 69 36.26 -13.96 -2.09
CA ALA A 69 35.29 -13.29 -2.96
C ALA A 69 33.86 -13.34 -2.41
N ARG A 70 33.41 -14.50 -1.89
CA ARG A 70 32.09 -14.61 -1.24
C ARG A 70 31.96 -13.75 0.02
N ARG A 71 33.02 -13.67 0.83
CA ARG A 71 33.05 -12.81 2.02
C ARG A 71 33.01 -11.33 1.63
N ALA A 72 33.77 -10.93 0.61
CA ALA A 72 33.76 -9.59 0.04
C ALA A 72 32.38 -9.22 -0.51
N HIS A 73 31.74 -10.12 -1.27
CA HIS A 73 30.38 -9.94 -1.75
C HIS A 73 29.37 -9.78 -0.60
N LYS A 74 29.42 -10.63 0.42
CA LYS A 74 28.54 -10.49 1.60
C LYS A 74 28.78 -9.17 2.35
N ALA A 75 30.04 -8.74 2.48
CA ALA A 75 30.39 -7.45 3.07
C ALA A 75 29.83 -6.27 2.23
N ALA A 76 29.96 -6.35 0.90
CA ALA A 76 29.41 -5.36 -0.01
C ALA A 76 27.87 -5.30 0.03
N GLN A 77 27.18 -6.45 0.16
CA GLN A 77 25.73 -6.45 0.38
C GLN A 77 25.36 -5.74 1.67
N SER A 78 26.05 -6.05 2.78
CA SER A 78 25.79 -5.39 4.07
C SER A 78 26.10 -3.88 4.04
N SER A 79 27.10 -3.45 3.25
CA SER A 79 27.42 -2.03 3.10
C SER A 79 26.36 -1.31 2.26
N VAL A 80 25.83 -1.94 1.21
CA VAL A 80 24.69 -1.42 0.43
C VAL A 80 23.46 -1.26 1.31
N GLU A 81 23.13 -2.25 2.13
CA GLU A 81 21.99 -2.17 3.06
C GLU A 81 22.16 -1.02 4.07
N ALA A 82 23.36 -0.88 4.64
CA ALA A 82 23.67 0.20 5.58
C ALA A 82 23.62 1.59 4.91
N ALA A 83 24.17 1.72 3.70
CA ALA A 83 24.09 2.94 2.91
C ALA A 83 22.64 3.29 2.52
N ALA A 84 21.85 2.28 2.12
CA ALA A 84 20.44 2.45 1.80
C ALA A 84 19.63 2.94 3.01
N LYS A 85 19.86 2.39 4.20
CA LYS A 85 19.24 2.86 5.45
C LYS A 85 19.56 4.33 5.75
N ARG A 86 20.81 4.75 5.53
CA ARG A 86 21.23 6.16 5.71
C ARG A 86 20.57 7.08 4.68
N TYR A 87 20.53 6.68 3.42
CA TYR A 87 19.86 7.43 2.37
C TYR A 87 18.35 7.58 2.66
N VAL A 88 17.67 6.51 3.06
CA VAL A 88 16.25 6.55 3.45
C VAL A 88 16.04 7.49 4.63
N LYS A 89 16.90 7.45 5.65
CA LYS A 89 16.81 8.36 6.80
C LYS A 89 16.85 9.83 6.39
N TYR A 90 17.78 10.22 5.52
CA TYR A 90 17.92 11.63 5.12
C TYR A 90 16.87 12.07 4.09
N SER A 91 16.47 11.19 3.18
CA SER A 91 15.40 11.49 2.22
C SER A 91 14.06 11.69 2.92
N VAL A 92 13.68 10.81 3.86
CA VAL A 92 12.47 11.01 4.70
C VAL A 92 12.54 12.34 5.45
N ARG A 93 13.70 12.70 5.98
CA ARG A 93 13.85 13.98 6.69
C ARG A 93 13.66 15.20 5.79
N ILE A 94 14.11 15.12 4.54
CA ILE A 94 13.90 16.19 3.56
C ILE A 94 12.45 16.22 3.09
N ASP A 95 11.83 15.06 2.86
CA ASP A 95 10.40 14.95 2.54
C ASP A 95 9.54 15.60 3.64
N GLU A 96 9.83 15.33 4.93
CA GLU A 96 9.15 15.95 6.08
C GLU A 96 9.24 17.48 6.10
N LEU A 97 10.33 18.04 5.56
CA LEU A 97 10.53 19.49 5.48
C LEU A 97 9.91 20.07 4.22
N LEU A 98 9.99 19.38 3.08
CA LEU A 98 9.46 19.83 1.80
C LEU A 98 7.93 19.76 1.74
N GLU A 99 7.32 18.73 2.32
CA GLU A 99 5.87 18.53 2.28
C GLU A 99 5.08 19.75 2.83
N PRO A 100 5.38 20.31 4.01
CA PRO A 100 4.69 21.51 4.49
C PRO A 100 4.99 22.76 3.66
N LEU A 101 6.18 22.87 3.06
CA LEU A 101 6.58 24.01 2.23
C LEU A 101 5.82 24.01 0.90
N LEU A 102 5.84 22.88 0.18
CA LEU A 102 5.09 22.71 -1.06
C LEU A 102 3.59 22.83 -0.82
N SER A 103 3.08 22.35 0.32
CA SER A 103 1.66 22.51 0.66
C SER A 103 1.21 23.97 0.83
N ARG A 104 2.14 24.90 1.06
CA ARG A 104 1.82 26.33 1.16
C ARG A 104 1.91 27.02 -0.19
N ASP A 105 2.99 26.74 -0.92
CA ASP A 105 3.39 27.55 -2.06
C ASP A 105 3.01 26.94 -3.42
N ASP A 106 2.71 25.65 -3.49
CA ASP A 106 2.38 24.94 -4.72
C ASP A 106 0.90 24.53 -4.72
N LEU A 107 0.15 25.02 -5.72
CA LEU A 107 -1.26 24.65 -5.91
C LEU A 107 -1.41 23.18 -6.32
N ALA A 108 -0.58 22.70 -7.25
CA ALA A 108 -0.65 21.33 -7.75
C ALA A 108 -0.34 20.32 -6.64
N PHE A 109 0.63 20.64 -5.77
CA PHE A 109 0.94 19.81 -4.60
C PHE A 109 -0.20 19.79 -3.58
N ARG A 110 -0.89 20.93 -3.37
CA ARG A 110 -2.10 20.98 -2.51
C ARG A 110 -3.22 20.10 -3.06
N GLU A 111 -3.44 20.13 -4.37
CA GLU A 111 -4.45 19.30 -5.02
C GLU A 111 -4.12 17.80 -4.86
N LEU A 112 -2.84 17.41 -4.99
CA LEU A 112 -2.40 16.03 -4.70
C LEU A 112 -2.73 15.60 -3.26
N LEU A 113 -2.46 16.46 -2.26
CA LEU A 113 -2.80 16.18 -0.87
C LEU A 113 -4.32 16.12 -0.63
N ALA A 114 -5.09 16.95 -1.32
CA ALA A 114 -6.56 16.91 -1.27
C ALA A 114 -7.09 15.59 -1.85
N ALA A 115 -6.60 15.17 -3.02
CA ALA A 115 -6.96 13.90 -3.64
C ALA A 115 -6.60 12.69 -2.75
N LEU A 116 -5.45 12.71 -2.06
CA LEU A 116 -5.12 11.67 -1.07
C LEU A 116 -6.12 11.62 0.09
N LYS A 117 -6.52 12.77 0.64
CA LYS A 117 -7.54 12.83 1.69
C LYS A 117 -8.89 12.32 1.21
N GLU A 118 -9.26 12.60 -0.04
CA GLU A 118 -10.48 12.06 -0.64
C GLU A 118 -10.42 10.55 -0.83
N CYS A 119 -9.29 10.01 -1.28
CA CYS A 119 -9.03 8.57 -1.34
C CYS A 119 -9.15 7.91 0.03
N ASP A 120 -8.54 8.49 1.07
CA ASP A 120 -8.64 7.97 2.44
C ASP A 120 -10.07 8.01 2.97
N LYS A 121 -10.83 9.08 2.68
CA LYS A 121 -12.25 9.20 3.04
C LYS A 121 -13.10 8.15 2.32
N ALA A 122 -12.84 7.93 1.04
CA ALA A 122 -13.50 6.91 0.23
C ALA A 122 -13.22 5.51 0.79
N LEU A 123 -11.95 5.17 1.06
CA LEU A 123 -11.55 3.90 1.66
C LEU A 123 -12.29 3.65 2.97
N ARG A 124 -12.25 4.60 3.91
CA ARG A 124 -12.96 4.46 5.21
C ARG A 124 -14.45 4.25 5.02
N SER A 125 -15.07 4.93 4.05
CA SER A 125 -16.50 4.80 3.77
C SER A 125 -16.86 3.43 3.18
N VAL A 126 -16.04 2.91 2.26
CA VAL A 126 -16.21 1.57 1.66
C VAL A 126 -15.97 0.49 2.72
N GLU A 127 -14.91 0.61 3.51
CA GLU A 127 -14.56 -0.34 4.57
C GLU A 127 -15.61 -0.38 5.67
N SER A 128 -16.10 0.79 6.11
CA SER A 128 -17.18 0.86 7.09
C SER A 128 -18.44 0.14 6.61
N MET A 129 -18.85 0.35 5.35
CA MET A 129 -20.01 -0.35 4.78
C MET A 129 -19.77 -1.87 4.64
N ARG A 130 -18.57 -2.26 4.20
CA ARG A 130 -18.17 -3.68 4.10
C ARG A 130 -18.23 -4.35 5.46
N ASP A 131 -17.67 -3.73 6.49
CA ASP A 131 -17.58 -4.28 7.84
C ASP A 131 -18.97 -4.32 8.50
N HIS A 132 -19.82 -3.32 8.24
CA HIS A 132 -21.23 -3.32 8.66
C HIS A 132 -21.97 -4.52 8.06
N ILE A 133 -21.90 -4.70 6.73
CA ILE A 133 -22.54 -5.84 6.04
C ILE A 133 -21.96 -7.17 6.52
N ARG A 134 -20.63 -7.29 6.64
CA ARG A 134 -19.98 -8.51 7.12
C ARG A 134 -20.43 -8.87 8.53
N SER A 135 -20.46 -7.89 9.44
CA SER A 135 -20.90 -8.11 10.81
C SER A 135 -22.37 -8.55 10.88
N ALA A 136 -23.21 -8.00 10.00
CA ALA A 136 -24.62 -8.33 9.96
C ALA A 136 -24.90 -9.68 9.27
N LEU A 137 -24.04 -10.14 8.37
CA LEU A 137 -24.13 -11.45 7.73
C LEU A 137 -23.52 -12.59 8.57
N THR A 138 -22.60 -12.31 9.50
CA THR A 138 -22.08 -13.31 10.45
C THR A 138 -23.00 -13.52 11.64
N LYS A 139 -23.80 -12.51 12.01
CA LYS A 139 -24.72 -12.53 13.15
C LYS A 139 -26.05 -13.32 13.01
N PRO A 140 -26.57 -13.76 11.85
CA PRO A 140 -27.93 -14.32 11.78
C PRO A 140 -28.01 -15.83 11.44
N SER A 141 -27.04 -16.68 11.80
CA SER A 141 -27.20 -18.13 11.58
C SER A 141 -26.55 -19.09 12.57
N GLN A 142 -25.80 -18.64 13.59
CA GLN A 142 -25.25 -19.57 14.58
C GLN A 142 -26.27 -20.02 15.63
N ASN A 143 -27.30 -19.22 15.92
CA ASN A 143 -28.31 -19.59 16.91
C ASN A 143 -29.36 -20.56 16.34
N ALA A 144 -29.74 -20.42 15.06
CA ALA A 144 -30.78 -21.27 14.46
C ALA A 144 -30.30 -22.69 14.06
N ARG A 145 -28.99 -22.90 13.84
CA ARG A 145 -28.43 -24.23 13.48
C ARG A 145 -28.02 -25.08 14.67
N ARG A 146 -27.89 -24.50 15.88
CA ARG A 146 -27.42 -25.22 17.07
C ARG A 146 -28.51 -25.74 17.99
N THR A 147 -29.74 -25.24 17.87
CA THR A 147 -30.83 -25.67 18.76
C THR A 147 -31.81 -26.55 18.00
N ASN A 148 -31.53 -27.85 17.98
CA ASN A 148 -32.58 -28.88 18.03
C ASN A 148 -33.24 -28.84 19.43
N ALA A 149 -33.77 -27.69 19.83
CA ALA A 149 -34.40 -27.51 21.14
C ALA A 149 -35.84 -27.09 20.89
N ALA A 150 -36.72 -28.06 21.09
CA ALA A 150 -38.13 -27.86 21.17
C ALA A 150 -38.47 -26.79 22.23
N LYS A 151 -39.45 -25.94 21.89
CA LYS A 151 -40.28 -25.02 22.71
C LYS A 151 -39.92 -23.53 22.74
N GLU A 152 -41.01 -22.75 22.84
CA GLU A 152 -41.17 -21.44 23.50
C GLU A 152 -40.98 -20.15 22.67
N SER A 153 -41.91 -19.21 22.92
CA SER A 153 -42.14 -17.91 22.27
C SER A 153 -40.91 -17.04 22.09
N ASP A 154 -39.89 -17.26 22.92
CA ASP A 154 -38.65 -16.48 22.90
C ASP A 154 -37.86 -16.71 21.61
N THR A 155 -37.91 -17.92 21.04
CA THR A 155 -37.32 -18.21 19.72
C THR A 155 -38.01 -17.48 18.57
N TRP A 156 -39.31 -17.21 18.69
CA TRP A 156 -40.07 -16.44 17.71
C TRP A 156 -39.75 -14.94 17.81
N HIS A 157 -39.69 -14.40 19.03
CA HIS A 157 -39.29 -13.00 19.26
C HIS A 157 -37.85 -12.73 18.81
N GLU A 158 -36.93 -13.67 19.05
CA GLU A 158 -35.55 -13.59 18.56
C GLU A 158 -35.49 -13.65 17.03
N ALA A 159 -36.27 -14.53 16.39
CA ALA A 159 -36.33 -14.62 14.93
C ALA A 159 -36.96 -13.38 14.28
N GLU A 160 -38.02 -12.83 14.86
CA GLU A 160 -38.61 -11.56 14.43
C GLU A 160 -37.65 -10.39 14.62
N PHE A 161 -36.96 -10.31 15.77
CA PHE A 161 -35.98 -9.27 16.04
C PHE A 161 -34.82 -9.33 15.04
N ALA A 162 -34.28 -10.53 14.78
CA ALA A 162 -33.25 -10.73 13.76
C ALA A 162 -33.73 -10.34 12.35
N ARG A 163 -34.99 -10.63 12.02
CA ARG A 163 -35.59 -10.23 10.74
C ARG A 163 -35.76 -8.71 10.63
N ARG A 164 -36.26 -8.05 11.66
CA ARG A 164 -36.40 -6.58 11.70
C ARG A 164 -35.04 -5.90 11.56
N ARG A 165 -34.03 -6.37 12.31
CA ARG A 165 -32.64 -5.88 12.20
C ARG A 165 -32.04 -6.09 10.81
N PHE A 166 -32.36 -7.21 10.17
CA PHE A 166 -31.91 -7.48 8.81
C PHE A 166 -32.60 -6.58 7.78
N ASP A 167 -33.91 -6.35 7.91
CA ASP A 167 -34.64 -5.43 7.03
C ASP A 167 -34.19 -3.97 7.25
N GLU A 168 -33.88 -3.56 8.48
CA GLU A 168 -33.24 -2.28 8.82
C GLU A 168 -31.88 -2.13 8.12
N LEU A 169 -31.01 -3.14 8.22
CA LEU A 169 -29.73 -3.17 7.52
C LEU A 169 -29.90 -3.01 6.02
N VAL A 170 -30.84 -3.74 5.41
CA VAL A 170 -31.11 -3.65 3.97
C VAL A 170 -31.52 -2.23 3.59
N ALA A 171 -32.38 -1.58 4.38
CA ALA A 171 -32.78 -0.19 4.17
C ALA A 171 -31.61 0.79 4.33
N GLU A 172 -30.78 0.63 5.36
CA GLU A 172 -29.57 1.44 5.58
C GLU A 172 -28.58 1.32 4.42
N VAL A 173 -28.35 0.09 3.93
CA VAL A 173 -27.48 -0.18 2.78
C VAL A 173 -28.05 0.48 1.52
N GLN A 174 -29.36 0.35 1.27
CA GLN A 174 -30.00 1.00 0.13
C GLN A 174 -29.83 2.53 0.15
N GLN A 175 -29.92 3.16 1.33
CA GLN A 175 -29.76 4.61 1.48
C GLN A 175 -28.29 5.06 1.40
N SER A 176 -27.35 4.22 1.83
CA SER A 176 -25.92 4.55 1.89
C SER A 176 -25.17 4.30 0.58
N VAL A 177 -25.60 3.32 -0.24
CA VAL A 177 -24.95 3.03 -1.55
C VAL A 177 -24.90 4.24 -2.48
N PRO A 178 -25.98 5.03 -2.69
CA PRO A 178 -25.92 6.24 -3.51
C PRO A 178 -24.94 7.28 -2.97
N ARG A 179 -24.84 7.43 -1.65
CA ARG A 179 -23.87 8.33 -1.00
C ARG A 179 -22.44 7.86 -1.27
N LEU A 180 -22.19 6.56 -1.13
CA LEU A 180 -20.89 5.96 -1.44
C LEU A 180 -20.50 6.16 -2.91
N ARG A 181 -21.44 5.98 -3.85
CA ARG A 181 -21.19 6.23 -5.28
C ARG A 181 -20.81 7.69 -5.56
N ARG A 182 -21.43 8.66 -4.87
CA ARG A 182 -21.05 10.07 -4.99
C ARG A 182 -19.64 10.32 -4.49
N VAL A 183 -19.27 9.75 -3.34
CA VAL A 183 -17.91 9.85 -2.78
C VAL A 183 -16.89 9.25 -3.76
N LEU A 184 -17.13 8.03 -4.26
CA LEU A 184 -16.23 7.39 -5.23
C LEU A 184 -16.09 8.18 -6.54
N SER A 185 -17.18 8.81 -6.99
CA SER A 185 -17.16 9.65 -8.20
C SER A 185 -16.39 10.95 -7.99
N GLN A 186 -16.52 11.57 -6.82
CA GLN A 186 -15.73 12.75 -6.44
C GLN A 186 -14.24 12.41 -6.39
N THR A 187 -13.90 11.33 -5.67
CA THR A 187 -12.52 10.85 -5.57
C THR A 187 -11.93 10.50 -6.93
N ALA A 188 -12.66 9.81 -7.80
CA ALA A 188 -12.19 9.50 -9.15
C ALA A 188 -11.87 10.77 -9.96
N ARG A 189 -12.68 11.83 -9.82
CA ARG A 189 -12.41 13.11 -10.49
C ARG A 189 -11.16 13.79 -9.92
N ALA A 190 -11.02 13.86 -8.60
CA ALA A 190 -9.84 14.44 -7.97
C ALA A 190 -8.55 13.70 -8.34
N VAL A 191 -8.59 12.37 -8.44
CA VAL A 191 -7.47 11.55 -8.92
C VAL A 191 -7.13 11.90 -10.38
N ALA A 192 -8.14 12.05 -11.24
CA ALA A 192 -7.96 12.40 -12.65
C ALA A 192 -7.27 13.77 -12.82
N GLU A 193 -7.80 14.77 -12.12
CA GLU A 193 -7.33 16.16 -12.16
C GLU A 193 -5.87 16.25 -11.72
N THR A 194 -5.51 15.54 -10.65
CA THR A 194 -4.16 15.59 -10.08
C THR A 194 -3.12 14.75 -10.81
N THR A 195 -3.53 13.67 -11.47
CA THR A 195 -2.61 12.80 -12.23
C THR A 195 -2.53 13.16 -13.72
N GLY A 196 -3.33 14.12 -14.19
CA GLY A 196 -3.42 14.50 -15.60
C GLY A 196 -4.00 13.40 -16.49
N GLY A 197 -4.65 12.39 -15.89
CA GLY A 197 -5.16 11.20 -16.56
C GLY A 197 -6.68 11.21 -16.78
N ARG A 198 -7.18 10.19 -17.46
CA ARG A 198 -8.63 9.92 -17.52
C ARG A 198 -9.10 9.48 -16.13
N PRO A 199 -10.29 9.93 -15.66
CA PRO A 199 -10.82 9.47 -14.39
C PRO A 199 -10.92 7.95 -14.35
N PRO A 200 -10.45 7.31 -13.27
CA PRO A 200 -10.60 5.88 -13.12
C PRO A 200 -12.08 5.50 -13.13
N THR A 201 -12.35 4.32 -13.69
CA THR A 201 -13.72 3.82 -13.80
C THR A 201 -14.31 3.64 -12.41
N VAL A 202 -15.38 4.39 -12.11
CA VAL A 202 -16.08 4.26 -10.83
C VAL A 202 -16.76 2.88 -10.78
N PRO A 203 -16.46 2.03 -9.79
CA PRO A 203 -17.06 0.71 -9.71
C PRO A 203 -18.57 0.80 -9.55
N HIS A 204 -19.28 0.00 -10.35
CA HIS A 204 -20.73 -0.10 -10.24
C HIS A 204 -21.12 -0.79 -8.93
N LEU A 205 -21.92 -0.09 -8.14
CA LEU A 205 -22.57 -0.58 -6.93
C LEU A 205 -24.08 -0.59 -7.17
N ASP A 206 -24.64 -1.79 -7.34
CA ASP A 206 -26.07 -1.99 -7.54
C ASP A 206 -26.78 -2.33 -6.23
N SER A 207 -27.59 -1.37 -5.77
CA SER A 207 -28.53 -1.59 -4.65
C SER A 207 -29.93 -1.98 -5.12
N SER A 208 -30.22 -1.94 -6.42
CA SER A 208 -31.53 -2.29 -6.99
C SER A 208 -31.94 -3.74 -6.70
N LEU A 209 -30.95 -4.63 -6.59
CA LEU A 209 -31.15 -6.04 -6.23
C LEU A 209 -31.54 -6.25 -4.75
N LEU A 210 -31.39 -5.21 -3.92
CA LEU A 210 -31.80 -5.22 -2.52
C LEU A 210 -33.30 -4.90 -2.33
N ASN A 211 -34.08 -4.67 -3.39
CA ASN A 211 -35.53 -4.46 -3.29
C ASN A 211 -36.31 -5.66 -2.74
N ARG A 212 -35.63 -6.81 -2.55
CA ARG A 212 -36.18 -8.03 -1.96
C ARG A 212 -36.04 -7.97 -0.44
N ARG A 213 -37.08 -8.35 0.32
CA ARG A 213 -37.07 -8.36 1.79
C ARG A 213 -36.66 -9.72 2.37
N GLY A 214 -36.15 -9.74 3.61
CA GLY A 214 -35.80 -10.96 4.33
C GLY A 214 -34.75 -11.83 3.63
N ARG A 215 -34.87 -13.17 3.71
CA ARG A 215 -33.85 -14.12 3.20
C ARG A 215 -33.50 -13.96 1.72
N ALA A 216 -34.38 -13.38 0.92
CA ALA A 216 -34.13 -13.10 -0.49
C ALA A 216 -33.11 -11.96 -0.74
N ALA A 217 -32.82 -11.12 0.27
CA ALA A 217 -31.83 -10.06 0.22
C ALA A 217 -30.41 -10.54 0.63
N GLU A 218 -30.28 -11.73 1.22
CA GLU A 218 -29.00 -12.23 1.74
C GLU A 218 -27.98 -12.48 0.62
N GLN A 219 -28.41 -13.10 -0.48
CA GLN A 219 -27.55 -13.32 -1.64
C GLN A 219 -27.09 -11.99 -2.28
N PRO A 220 -27.99 -11.02 -2.55
CA PRO A 220 -27.60 -9.67 -2.95
C PRO A 220 -26.62 -8.96 -2.01
N LEU A 221 -26.79 -9.08 -0.68
CA LEU A 221 -25.86 -8.49 0.29
C LEU A 221 -24.48 -9.15 0.27
N ARG A 222 -24.42 -10.49 0.13
CA ARG A 222 -23.14 -11.20 -0.05
C ARG A 222 -22.45 -10.83 -1.36
N ALA A 223 -23.21 -10.64 -2.44
CA ALA A 223 -22.68 -10.17 -3.71
C ALA A 223 -22.15 -8.73 -3.59
N LEU A 224 -22.88 -7.84 -2.92
CA LEU A 224 -22.45 -6.49 -2.61
C LEU A 224 -21.19 -6.48 -1.74
N GLN A 225 -21.08 -7.35 -0.74
CA GLN A 225 -19.88 -7.47 0.09
C GLN A 225 -18.64 -7.79 -0.75
N ARG A 226 -18.71 -8.81 -1.62
CA ARG A 226 -17.59 -9.16 -2.53
C ARG A 226 -17.27 -8.01 -3.48
N ARG A 227 -18.29 -7.28 -3.92
CA ARG A 227 -18.09 -6.09 -4.74
C ARG A 227 -17.36 -4.98 -3.97
N LEU A 228 -17.75 -4.72 -2.72
CA LEU A 228 -17.05 -3.75 -1.88
C LEU A 228 -15.59 -4.16 -1.63
N GLU A 229 -15.28 -5.45 -1.49
CA GLU A 229 -13.90 -5.94 -1.39
C GLU A 229 -13.07 -5.59 -2.62
N THR A 230 -13.62 -5.77 -3.83
CA THR A 230 -12.96 -5.31 -5.07
C THR A 230 -12.84 -3.79 -5.15
N VAL A 231 -13.86 -3.04 -4.72
CA VAL A 231 -13.80 -1.57 -4.66
C VAL A 231 -12.69 -1.09 -3.70
N VAL A 232 -12.50 -1.74 -2.55
CA VAL A 232 -11.38 -1.39 -1.64
C VAL A 232 -10.04 -1.53 -2.35
N GLN A 233 -9.84 -2.60 -3.10
CA GLN A 233 -8.60 -2.81 -3.87
C GLN A 233 -8.41 -1.76 -4.95
N GLU A 234 -9.48 -1.42 -5.68
CA GLU A 234 -9.45 -0.38 -6.73
C GLU A 234 -9.12 1.00 -6.15
N VAL A 235 -9.80 1.43 -5.08
CA VAL A 235 -9.55 2.73 -4.44
C VAL A 235 -8.16 2.77 -3.78
N ALA A 236 -7.68 1.65 -3.22
CA ALA A 236 -6.31 1.56 -2.73
C ALA A 236 -5.30 1.75 -3.88
N GLY A 237 -5.59 1.22 -5.07
CA GLY A 237 -4.83 1.48 -6.29
C GLY A 237 -4.84 2.95 -6.71
N TRP A 238 -5.97 3.65 -6.58
CA TRP A 238 -6.02 5.09 -6.86
C TRP A 238 -5.17 5.88 -5.86
N ARG A 239 -5.25 5.52 -4.58
CA ARG A 239 -4.42 6.12 -3.52
C ARG A 239 -2.93 5.94 -3.79
N THR A 240 -2.49 4.76 -4.21
CA THR A 240 -1.07 4.51 -4.51
C THR A 240 -0.59 5.29 -5.74
N GLN A 241 -1.45 5.48 -6.75
CA GLN A 241 -1.15 6.34 -7.91
C GLN A 241 -0.96 7.81 -7.49
N VAL A 242 -1.87 8.36 -6.70
CA VAL A 242 -1.74 9.74 -6.20
C VAL A 242 -0.53 9.88 -5.27
N ASP A 243 -0.25 8.89 -4.41
CA ASP A 243 0.93 8.90 -3.53
C ASP A 243 2.24 8.83 -4.33
N ALA A 244 2.26 8.09 -5.44
CA ALA A 244 3.40 8.06 -6.35
C ALA A 244 3.61 9.43 -7.02
N ALA A 245 2.54 10.11 -7.45
CA ALA A 245 2.62 11.46 -8.00
C ALA A 245 3.12 12.48 -6.95
N ARG A 246 2.61 12.41 -5.70
CA ARG A 246 3.12 13.20 -4.56
C ARG A 246 4.62 12.99 -4.35
N LYS A 247 5.08 11.73 -4.31
CA LYS A 247 6.50 11.40 -4.14
C LYS A 247 7.35 11.87 -5.32
N ALA A 248 6.83 11.83 -6.54
CA ALA A 248 7.52 12.36 -7.70
C ALA A 248 7.68 13.88 -7.61
N ALA A 249 6.64 14.61 -7.17
CA ALA A 249 6.71 16.05 -6.93
C ALA A 249 7.75 16.41 -5.86
N LEU A 250 7.80 15.66 -4.74
CA LEU A 250 8.82 15.86 -3.70
C LEU A 250 10.24 15.65 -4.23
N ARG A 251 10.47 14.60 -5.03
CA ARG A 251 11.78 14.34 -5.66
C ARG A 251 12.17 15.42 -6.67
N ALA A 252 11.21 15.88 -7.49
CA ALA A 252 11.48 16.97 -8.43
C ALA A 252 11.85 18.28 -7.69
N ALA A 253 11.19 18.56 -6.56
CA ALA A 253 11.55 19.68 -5.70
C ALA A 253 12.95 19.51 -5.09
N GLU A 254 13.30 18.30 -4.63
CA GLU A 254 14.65 17.95 -4.15
C GLU A 254 15.73 18.17 -5.23
N GLU A 255 15.47 17.77 -6.47
CA GLU A 255 16.41 17.94 -7.60
C GLU A 255 16.58 19.40 -8.02
N SER A 256 15.59 20.25 -7.75
CA SER A 256 15.64 21.69 -8.06
C SER A 256 16.40 22.54 -7.02
N LEU A 257 16.93 21.90 -5.95
CA LEU A 257 17.64 22.52 -4.81
C LEU A 257 19.16 22.28 -4.84
#